data_AF-A0ABD0QU28-F1
#
_entry.id   AF-A0ABD0QU28-F1
#
_cell.length_a   1.000
_cell.length_b   1.000
_cell.length_c   1.000
_cell.angle_alpha   90.00
_cell.angle_beta   90.00
_cell.angle_gamma   90.00
#
_symmetry.space_group_name_H-M   'P 1'
#
loop_
_entity.id
_entity.type
_entity.pdbx_description
1 polymer ?
#
loop_
_entity_poly.entity_id
_entity_poly.type
_entity_poly.pdbx_seq_one_letter_code
_entity_poly.pdbx_strand_id
1 'polypeptide(L)'
;MNRVNGYVIIYLVSVISFCAAEALNISAVDGDGRANGTEADGGSSVPVVLTKVSQIIAREGNCALIDCNITGDPFPNIQWFNSHGHLLDTTRS
;
A
#
# COMPACT_ATOMS: atom_id res chain seq x y z
N MET A 1 -35.71 -34.62 6.52
CA MET A 1 -34.26 -34.57 6.78
C MET A 1 -33.53 -33.79 5.69
N ASN A 2 -33.50 -32.48 5.86
CA ASN A 2 -32.78 -31.50 5.05
C ASN A 2 -31.29 -31.52 5.45
N ARG A 3 -30.53 -32.48 4.91
CA ARG A 3 -29.07 -32.48 4.95
C ARG A 3 -28.57 -31.49 3.89
N VAL A 4 -28.76 -30.21 4.16
CA VAL A 4 -28.14 -29.17 3.35
C VAL A 4 -26.64 -29.43 3.43
N ASN A 5 -26.07 -29.86 2.31
CA ASN A 5 -24.72 -30.38 2.18
C ASN A 5 -23.75 -29.41 2.86
N GLY A 6 -23.11 -29.80 3.96
CA GLY A 6 -22.33 -28.90 4.80
C GLY A 6 -21.24 -28.13 4.04
N TYR A 7 -20.76 -28.70 2.94
CA TYR A 7 -19.89 -28.02 1.98
C TYR A 7 -20.54 -26.77 1.38
N VAL A 8 -21.80 -26.84 0.96
CA VAL A 8 -22.55 -25.70 0.39
C VAL A 8 -22.67 -24.58 1.43
N ILE A 9 -22.90 -24.92 2.70
CA ILE A 9 -22.96 -23.93 3.78
C ILE A 9 -21.58 -23.28 3.98
N ILE A 10 -20.51 -24.07 4.00
CA ILE A 10 -19.13 -23.55 4.15
C ILE A 10 -18.75 -22.64 2.98
N TYR A 11 -19.07 -23.03 1.74
CA TYR A 11 -18.87 -22.20 0.55
C TYR A 11 -19.64 -20.88 0.67
N LEU A 12 -20.93 -20.91 1.02
CA LEU A 12 -21.75 -19.71 1.15
C LEU A 12 -21.23 -18.75 2.24
N VAL A 13 -20.80 -19.26 3.39
CA VAL A 13 -20.25 -18.44 4.49
C VAL A 13 -18.90 -17.81 4.08
N SER A 14 -18.06 -18.53 3.34
CA SER A 14 -16.77 -18.01 2.86
C SER A 14 -16.92 -16.88 1.84
N VAL A 15 -17.94 -16.93 0.98
CA VAL A 15 -18.22 -15.87 -0.02
C VAL A 15 -18.73 -14.59 0.64
N ILE A 16 -19.53 -14.70 1.71
CA ILE A 16 -20.06 -13.53 2.44
C ILE A 16 -18.97 -12.83 3.27
N SER A 17 -17.91 -13.54 3.68
CA SER A 17 -16.82 -12.99 4.51
C SER A 17 -15.83 -12.09 3.75
N PHE A 18 -15.94 -11.94 2.42
CA PHE A 18 -15.05 -11.10 1.62
C PHE A 18 -15.57 -9.68 1.33
N CYS A 19 -16.72 -9.27 1.87
CA CYS A 19 -17.29 -7.94 1.59
C CYS A 19 -17.35 -6.98 2.80
N ALA A 20 -16.70 -7.27 3.92
CA ALA A 20 -16.82 -6.43 5.12
C ALA A 20 -15.69 -5.41 5.34
N ALA A 21 -14.91 -5.05 4.31
CA ALA A 21 -13.87 -4.04 4.47
C ALA A 21 -13.62 -3.15 3.25
N GLU A 22 -14.64 -2.80 2.46
CA GLU A 22 -14.52 -1.68 1.54
C GLU A 22 -15.78 -0.81 1.55
N ALA A 23 -15.82 0.11 2.51
CA ALA A 23 -16.58 1.33 2.40
C ALA A 23 -15.68 2.49 2.86
N LEU A 24 -14.66 2.82 2.06
CA LEU A 24 -13.99 4.11 2.16
C LEU A 24 -14.91 5.14 1.50
N ASN A 25 -15.76 5.78 2.29
CA ASN A 25 -16.58 6.90 1.84
C ASN A 25 -15.66 8.10 1.57
N ILE A 26 -15.32 8.35 0.31
CA ILE A 26 -14.63 9.57 -0.13
C ILE A 26 -15.66 10.69 -0.11
N SER A 27 -15.69 11.49 0.96
CA SER A 27 -16.34 12.80 0.91
C SER A 27 -15.42 13.78 0.18
N ALA A 28 -15.79 14.14 -1.04
CA ALA A 28 -15.17 15.18 -1.84
C ALA A 28 -15.45 16.59 -1.26
N VAL A 29 -14.53 17.52 -1.54
CA VAL A 29 -14.66 19.00 -1.44
C VAL A 29 -14.72 19.54 -0.01
N ASP A 30 -13.76 20.37 0.41
CA ASP A 30 -13.74 21.77 0.02
C ASP A 30 -12.32 22.30 -0.26
N GLY A 31 -12.17 22.89 -1.45
CA GLY A 31 -10.99 23.65 -1.84
C GLY A 31 -11.34 25.13 -1.78
N ASP A 32 -10.88 25.81 -0.74
CA ASP A 32 -10.60 27.24 -0.84
C ASP A 32 -9.64 27.67 0.29
N GLY A 33 -8.73 28.60 -0.01
CA GLY A 33 -7.98 29.29 1.05
C GLY A 33 -6.47 29.46 0.90
N ARG A 34 -6.06 30.19 -0.15
CA ARG A 34 -5.07 31.28 -0.09
C ARG A 34 -3.59 30.93 0.20
N ALA A 35 -2.83 30.81 -0.89
CA ALA A 35 -1.39 31.02 -0.86
C ALA A 35 -1.06 32.45 -0.42
N ASN A 36 -0.24 32.60 0.62
CA ASN A 36 0.52 33.81 0.87
C ASN A 36 1.94 33.44 1.31
N GLY A 37 2.92 33.97 0.61
CA GLY A 37 4.26 33.41 0.53
C GLY A 37 5.19 33.68 1.71
N THR A 38 6.18 32.80 1.80
CA THR A 38 7.55 33.16 2.16
C THR A 38 8.49 32.25 1.35
N GLU A 39 8.97 32.76 0.21
CA GLU A 39 10.18 32.22 -0.41
C GLU A 39 11.37 32.66 0.45
N ALA A 40 11.95 31.72 1.19
CA ALA A 40 13.36 31.73 1.61
C ALA A 40 13.68 30.43 2.37
N ASP A 41 13.99 29.35 1.66
CA ASP A 41 15.18 28.55 1.95
C ASP A 41 15.48 27.69 0.72
N GLY A 42 16.75 27.49 0.38
CA GLY A 42 17.16 26.66 -0.75
C GLY A 42 16.70 25.22 -0.52
N GLY A 43 15.54 24.87 -1.10
CA GLY A 43 14.57 23.90 -0.59
C GLY A 43 15.00 22.44 -0.59
N SER A 44 16.08 22.09 0.10
CA SER A 44 16.43 20.70 0.31
C SER A 44 15.49 20.09 1.35
N SER A 45 14.66 19.13 0.91
CA SER A 45 13.79 18.36 1.79
C SER A 45 14.39 16.99 2.06
N VAL A 46 14.41 16.60 3.34
CA VAL A 46 14.89 15.27 3.76
C VAL A 46 13.95 14.18 3.24
N PRO A 47 14.47 13.00 2.84
CA PRO A 47 13.63 11.90 2.41
C PRO A 47 12.57 11.49 3.45
N VAL A 48 11.32 11.40 3.02
CA VAL A 48 10.19 10.95 3.84
C VAL A 48 9.45 9.83 3.14
N VAL A 49 9.22 8.72 3.85
CA VAL A 49 8.37 7.62 3.40
C VAL A 49 6.92 7.96 3.71
N LEU A 50 6.09 8.07 2.67
CA LEU A 50 4.67 8.36 2.78
C LEU A 50 3.82 7.09 2.86
N THR A 51 4.33 5.97 2.31
CA THR A 51 3.62 4.69 2.37
C THR A 51 3.62 4.12 3.79
N LYS A 52 2.45 3.68 4.25
CA LYS A 52 2.31 2.96 5.51
C LYS A 52 2.82 1.53 5.37
N VAL A 53 3.52 1.05 6.39
CA VAL A 53 3.98 -0.34 6.47
C VAL A 53 2.77 -1.26 6.46
N SER A 54 2.67 -2.09 5.42
CA SER A 54 1.59 -3.06 5.24
C SER A 54 2.19 -4.45 5.08
N GLN A 55 1.59 -5.43 5.75
CA GLN A 55 1.97 -6.83 5.56
C GLN A 55 1.37 -7.35 4.26
N ILE A 56 2.19 -8.05 3.47
CA ILE A 56 1.79 -8.64 2.20
C ILE A 56 1.91 -10.16 2.34
N ILE A 57 0.82 -10.87 2.05
CA ILE A 57 0.77 -12.33 2.03
C ILE A 57 0.51 -12.74 0.59
N ALA A 58 1.48 -13.39 -0.05
CA ALA A 58 1.39 -13.85 -1.42
C ALA A 58 1.39 -15.38 -1.50
N ARG A 59 0.72 -15.94 -2.50
CA ARG A 59 0.77 -17.36 -2.83
C ARG A 59 2.01 -17.64 -3.67
N GLU A 60 2.61 -18.82 -3.47
CA GLU A 60 3.69 -19.29 -4.33
C GLU A 60 3.24 -19.33 -5.80
N GLY A 61 4.15 -18.95 -6.70
CA GLY A 61 3.87 -18.84 -8.14
C GLY A 61 3.18 -17.54 -8.55
N ASN A 62 2.70 -16.71 -7.61
CA ASN A 62 2.12 -15.41 -7.91
C ASN A 62 3.13 -14.26 -7.70
N CYS A 63 2.92 -13.17 -8.43
CA CYS A 63 3.66 -11.94 -8.22
C CYS A 63 3.14 -11.19 -6.98
N ALA A 64 4.04 -10.49 -6.29
CA ALA A 64 3.73 -9.58 -5.19
C ALA A 64 4.33 -8.20 -5.48
N LEU A 65 3.58 -7.14 -5.21
CA LEU A 65 4.04 -5.76 -5.36
C LEU A 65 4.24 -5.15 -3.97
N ILE A 66 5.46 -4.71 -3.66
CA ILE A 66 5.76 -3.95 -2.45
C ILE A 66 5.87 -2.48 -2.86
N ASP A 67 4.87 -1.68 -2.49
CA ASP A 67 4.82 -0.24 -2.81
C ASP A 67 5.55 0.60 -1.74
N CYS A 68 6.22 1.67 -2.17
CA CYS A 68 6.93 2.60 -1.29
C CYS A 68 6.98 3.99 -1.93
N ASN A 69 6.08 4.86 -1.51
CA ASN A 69 6.01 6.24 -1.92
C ASN A 69 6.93 7.09 -1.04
N ILE A 70 7.85 7.82 -1.66
CA ILE A 70 8.93 8.55 -1.01
C ILE A 70 9.04 9.94 -1.65
N THR A 71 9.24 10.96 -0.83
CA THR A 71 9.51 12.33 -1.26
C THR A 71 10.86 12.80 -0.75
N GLY A 72 11.51 13.73 -1.44
CA GLY A 72 12.76 14.38 -1.01
C GLY A 72 13.33 15.26 -2.14
N ASP A 73 14.14 16.25 -1.79
CA ASP A 73 14.81 17.14 -2.75
C ASP A 73 16.29 17.33 -2.35
N PRO A 74 17.26 16.78 -3.11
CA PRO A 74 17.07 15.99 -4.33
C PRO A 74 16.36 14.65 -4.06
N PHE A 75 15.75 14.09 -5.11
CA PHE A 75 15.05 12.81 -5.01
C PHE A 75 16.00 11.70 -4.52
N PRO A 76 15.62 10.90 -3.52
CA PRO A 76 16.53 9.93 -2.90
C PRO A 76 16.87 8.76 -3.82
N ASN A 77 18.03 8.14 -3.57
CA ASN A 77 18.34 6.82 -4.12
C ASN A 77 17.61 5.73 -3.33
N ILE A 78 16.84 4.89 -4.02
CA ILE A 78 15.97 3.88 -3.39
C ILE A 78 16.60 2.50 -3.55
N GLN A 79 16.72 1.77 -2.44
CA GLN A 79 17.29 0.42 -2.38
C GLN A 79 16.38 -0.50 -1.56
N TRP A 80 16.28 -1.75 -1.99
CA TRP A 80 15.49 -2.78 -1.30
C TRP A 80 16.42 -3.78 -0.64
N PHE A 81 16.11 -4.18 0.59
CA PHE A 81 16.86 -5.19 1.34
C PHE A 81 15.92 -6.32 1.80
N ASN A 82 16.43 -7.54 1.83
CA ASN A 82 15.69 -8.67 2.40
C ASN A 82 15.80 -8.68 3.94
N SER A 83 15.13 -9.63 4.60
CA SER A 83 15.14 -9.77 6.07
C SER A 83 16.53 -10.02 6.67
N HIS A 84 17.50 -10.44 5.85
CA HIS A 84 18.89 -10.66 6.27
C HIS A 84 19.78 -9.44 5.98
N GLY A 85 19.23 -8.34 5.47
CA GLY A 85 19.97 -7.12 5.14
C GLY A 85 20.75 -7.22 3.83
N HIS A 86 20.46 -8.20 2.97
CA HIS A 86 21.10 -8.29 1.65
C HIS A 86 20.36 -7.39 0.67
N LEU A 87 21.13 -6.61 -0.11
CA LEU A 87 20.61 -5.78 -1.18
C LEU A 87 19.94 -6.65 -2.26
N LEU A 88 18.72 -6.31 -2.64
CA LEU A 88 18.04 -6.97 -3.75
C LEU A 88 18.65 -6.50 -5.07
N ASP A 89 19.04 -7.46 -5.91
CA ASP A 89 19.45 -7.19 -7.28
C ASP A 89 18.21 -6.83 -8.11
N THR A 90 18.09 -5.56 -8.47
CA THR A 90 17.01 -5.05 -9.34
C THR A 90 17.38 -5.11 -10.82
N THR A 91 18.55 -5.65 -11.17
CA THR A 91 19.15 -5.58 -12.52
C THR A 91 18.87 -6.81 -13.38
N ARG A 92 18.14 -7.81 -12.87
CA ARG A 92 17.79 -9.02 -13.64
C ARG A 92 16.30 -9.06 -13.96
N SER A 93 15.98 -8.56 -15.16
CA SER A 93 14.79 -8.92 -15.94
C SER A 93 15.12 -10.05 -16.91
#